data_AF-A0A1M5MNJ9-F1
#
_entry.id   AF-A0A1M5MNJ9-F1
#
_cell.length_a   1.000
_cell.length_b   1.000
_cell.length_c   1.000
_cell.angle_alpha   90.00
_cell.angle_beta   90.00
_cell.angle_gamma   90.00
#
_symmetry.space_group_name_H-M   'P 1'
#
loop_
_entity.id
_entity.type
_entity.pdbx_description
1 polymer ?
#
loop_
_entity_poly.entity_id
_entity_poly.type
_entity_poly.pdbx_seq_one_letter_code
_entity_poly.pdbx_strand_id
1 'polypeptide(L)'
;MWINCKIVSSNFLLYNKFKEFINQTPFFLLVEENMNFAEDDQVIFWDIDSININVSYFKEQIDKGSLIIVISALLSKSMISNLFEYDHAKIGTLNKNIPYPEFLEEISKIVDKL
;
A
#
# COMPACT_ATOMS: atom_id res chain seq x y z
N MET A 1 13.80 -12.52 -1.11
CA MET A 1 13.15 -12.19 0.18
C MET A 1 11.67 -12.04 -0.10
N TRP A 2 10.78 -12.62 0.71
CA TRP A 2 9.33 -12.43 0.54
C TRP A 2 8.92 -11.09 1.16
N ILE A 3 7.99 -10.38 0.53
CA ILE A 3 7.46 -9.10 0.97
C ILE A 3 6.01 -9.32 1.41
N ASN A 4 5.75 -9.08 2.69
CA ASN A 4 4.42 -9.21 3.25
C ASN A 4 3.55 -8.04 2.81
N CYS A 5 2.36 -8.33 2.27
CA CYS A 5 1.43 -7.34 1.80
C CYS A 5 0.13 -7.39 2.61
N LYS A 6 -0.43 -6.22 2.91
CA LYS A 6 -1.74 -6.07 3.53
C LYS A 6 -2.60 -5.14 2.68
N ILE A 7 -3.86 -5.51 2.45
CA ILE A 7 -4.84 -4.64 1.79
C ILE A 7 -5.81 -4.11 2.85
N VAL A 8 -5.98 -2.80 2.87
CA VAL A 8 -6.89 -2.09 3.76
C VAL A 8 -7.91 -1.36 2.89
N SER A 9 -9.03 -2.01 2.62
CA SER A 9 -10.11 -1.49 1.77
C SER A 9 -11.45 -2.12 2.17
N SER A 10 -12.51 -1.31 2.22
CA SER A 10 -13.89 -1.80 2.40
C SER A 10 -14.56 -2.05 1.04
N ASN A 11 -13.92 -1.64 -0.04
CA ASN A 11 -14.39 -1.88 -1.41
C ASN A 11 -13.97 -3.29 -1.86
N PHE A 12 -14.95 -4.20 -1.91
CA PHE A 12 -14.74 -5.61 -2.31
C PHE A 12 -14.10 -5.77 -3.69
N LEU A 13 -14.50 -4.98 -4.68
CA LEU A 13 -13.96 -5.08 -6.03
C LEU A 13 -12.49 -4.63 -6.07
N LEU A 14 -12.18 -3.53 -5.39
CA LEU A 14 -10.81 -3.03 -5.30
C LEU A 14 -9.93 -3.99 -4.51
N TYR A 15 -10.44 -4.54 -3.40
CA TYR A 15 -9.73 -5.53 -2.61
C TYR A 15 -9.34 -6.73 -3.46
N ASN A 16 -10.29 -7.32 -4.19
CA ASN A 16 -10.01 -8.48 -5.03
C ASN A 16 -9.08 -8.16 -6.20
N LYS A 17 -9.22 -6.98 -6.80
CA LYS A 17 -8.30 -6.51 -7.85
C LYS A 17 -6.85 -6.46 -7.34
N PHE A 18 -6.62 -5.84 -6.19
CA PHE A 18 -5.28 -5.73 -5.63
C PHE A 18 -4.76 -7.06 -5.05
N LYS A 19 -5.65 -7.92 -4.53
CA LYS A 19 -5.30 -9.30 -4.17
C LYS A 19 -4.76 -10.05 -5.37
N GLU A 20 -5.43 -9.93 -6.51
CA GLU A 20 -4.97 -10.56 -7.76
C GLU A 20 -3.62 -10.00 -8.21
N PHE A 21 -3.44 -8.68 -8.18
CA PHE A 21 -2.16 -8.04 -8.54
C PHE A 21 -1.02 -8.53 -7.64
N ILE A 22 -1.24 -8.56 -6.33
CA ILE A 22 -0.28 -9.06 -5.34
C ILE A 22 0.07 -10.53 -5.62
N ASN A 23 -0.93 -11.38 -5.85
CA ASN A 23 -0.72 -12.80 -6.12
C ASN A 23 0.03 -13.07 -7.43
N GLN A 24 -0.15 -12.20 -8.44
CA GLN A 24 0.59 -12.28 -9.71
C GLN A 24 2.01 -11.72 -9.61
N THR A 25 2.33 -10.93 -8.58
CA THR A 25 3.62 -10.26 -8.42
C THR A 25 4.61 -11.19 -7.72
N PRO A 26 5.75 -11.53 -8.35
CA PRO A 26 6.75 -12.37 -7.71
C PRO A 26 7.22 -11.79 -6.37
N PHE A 27 7.45 -12.68 -5.40
CA PHE A 27 7.93 -12.37 -4.05
C PHE A 27 6.96 -11.61 -3.13
N PHE A 28 5.80 -11.17 -3.61
CA PHE A 28 4.77 -10.61 -2.75
C PHE A 28 3.91 -11.72 -2.11
N LEU A 29 3.53 -11.53 -0.86
CA LEU A 29 2.71 -12.46 -0.10
C LEU A 29 1.57 -11.69 0.59
N LEU A 30 0.33 -11.90 0.15
CA LEU A 30 -0.82 -11.31 0.84
C LEU A 30 -1.02 -12.00 2.20
N VAL A 31 -0.93 -11.22 3.27
CA VAL A 31 -1.18 -11.68 4.64
C VAL A 31 -2.68 -11.60 4.93
N GLU A 32 -3.30 -12.76 5.17
CA GLU A 32 -4.71 -12.82 5.58
C GLU A 32 -4.88 -12.48 7.07
N GLU A 33 -6.07 -12.00 7.46
CA GLU A 33 -6.38 -11.39 8.77
C GLU A 33 -6.08 -12.26 10.01
N ASN A 34 -5.69 -13.53 9.85
CA ASN A 34 -5.45 -14.50 10.92
C ASN A 34 -4.00 -14.98 11.05
N MET A 35 -3.06 -14.44 10.28
CA MET A 35 -1.63 -14.81 10.41
C MET A 35 -0.86 -13.79 11.24
N ASN A 36 -0.51 -14.17 12.47
CA ASN A 36 0.43 -13.43 13.31
C ASN A 36 1.85 -13.56 12.76
N PHE A 37 2.30 -12.59 11.97
CA PHE A 37 3.72 -12.44 11.63
C PHE A 37 4.30 -11.18 12.28
N ALA A 38 5.59 -11.31 12.61
CA ALA A 38 6.41 -10.27 13.23
C ALA A 38 6.36 -8.95 12.46
N GLU A 39 6.46 -7.87 13.22
CA GLU A 39 5.98 -6.52 12.91
C GLU A 39 6.82 -5.73 11.89
N ASP A 40 7.76 -6.37 11.19
CA ASP A 40 8.79 -5.67 10.41
C ASP A 40 8.64 -5.90 8.88
N ASP A 41 8.78 -4.81 8.12
CA ASP A 41 8.84 -4.71 6.65
C ASP A 41 7.64 -5.27 5.86
N GLN A 42 6.51 -4.54 5.94
CA GLN A 42 5.28 -4.83 5.18
C GLN A 42 4.96 -3.74 4.16
N VAL A 43 4.33 -4.12 3.05
CA VAL A 43 3.71 -3.18 2.10
C VAL A 43 2.21 -3.13 2.38
N ILE A 44 1.71 -1.96 2.78
CA ILE A 44 0.30 -1.76 3.12
C ILE A 44 -0.38 -0.97 2.01
N PHE A 45 -1.27 -1.64 1.28
CA PHE A 45 -2.14 -1.05 0.27
C PHE A 45 -3.38 -0.48 0.93
N TRP A 46 -3.47 0.85 1.05
CA TRP A 46 -4.57 1.52 1.73
C TRP A 46 -5.47 2.24 0.74
N ASP A 47 -6.74 1.82 0.64
CA ASP A 47 -7.78 2.58 -0.02
C ASP A 47 -8.30 3.70 0.88
N ILE A 48 -7.76 4.90 0.68
CA ILE A 48 -8.13 6.09 1.45
C ILE A 48 -9.56 6.56 1.18
N ASP A 49 -10.15 6.23 0.03
CA ASP A 49 -11.52 6.69 -0.27
C ASP A 49 -12.60 5.74 0.28
N SER A 50 -12.26 4.51 0.72
CA SER A 50 -13.24 3.55 1.26
C SER A 50 -13.10 3.27 2.76
N ILE A 51 -11.92 3.49 3.33
CA ILE A 51 -11.68 3.34 4.77
C ILE A 51 -10.95 4.59 5.29
N ASN A 52 -11.60 5.29 6.20
CA ASN A 52 -11.00 6.39 6.95
C ASN A 52 -10.26 5.82 8.18
N ILE A 53 -8.97 5.55 8.03
CA ILE A 53 -8.07 5.24 9.15
C ILE A 53 -7.27 6.49 9.49
N ASN A 54 -7.09 6.72 10.78
CA ASN A 54 -6.28 7.84 11.25
C ASN A 54 -4.85 7.71 10.71
N VAL A 55 -4.34 8.79 10.11
CA VAL A 55 -2.98 8.87 9.61
C VAL A 55 -1.94 8.48 10.68
N SER A 56 -2.23 8.72 11.97
CA SER A 56 -1.35 8.29 13.08
C SER A 56 -1.08 6.78 13.09
N TYR A 57 -2.07 5.96 12.75
CA TYR A 57 -1.89 4.51 12.64
C TYR A 57 -0.84 4.18 11.57
N PHE A 58 -0.92 4.81 10.40
CA PHE A 58 0.05 4.57 9.33
C PHE A 58 1.42 5.14 9.63
N LYS A 59 1.51 6.25 10.39
CA LYS A 59 2.80 6.76 10.90
C LYS A 59 3.49 5.71 11.77
N GLU A 60 2.77 5.09 12.70
CA GLU A 60 3.32 3.99 13.51
C GLU A 60 3.78 2.80 12.66
N GLN A 61 3.07 2.45 11.59
CA GLN A 61 3.50 1.38 10.68
C GLN A 61 4.78 1.75 9.90
N ILE A 62 4.90 3.00 9.47
CA ILE A 62 6.09 3.54 8.78
C ILE A 62 7.32 3.48 9.69
N ASP A 63 7.14 3.86 10.97
CA ASP A 63 8.19 3.79 12.00
C ASP A 63 8.65 2.36 12.25
N LYS A 64 7.77 1.37 12.08
CA LYS A 64 8.07 -0.07 12.11
C LYS A 64 8.68 -0.64 10.82
N GLY A 65 9.00 0.21 9.84
CA GLY A 65 9.62 -0.25 8.59
C GLY A 65 8.66 -0.37 7.41
N SER A 66 7.34 -0.26 7.63
CA SER A 66 6.36 -0.51 6.56
C SER A 66 6.38 0.56 5.47
N LEU A 67 6.16 0.12 4.23
CA LEU A 67 5.86 0.97 3.09
C LEU A 67 4.34 1.13 2.96
N ILE A 68 3.85 2.36 2.90
CA ILE A 68 2.43 2.63 2.71
C ILE A 68 2.17 3.00 1.25
N ILE A 69 1.25 2.29 0.60
CA ILE A 69 0.82 2.58 -0.76
C ILE A 69 -0.62 3.03 -0.71
N VAL A 70 -0.84 4.33 -0.89
CA VAL A 70 -2.15 4.95 -0.85
C VAL A 70 -2.83 4.80 -2.21
N ILE A 71 -3.99 4.17 -2.23
CA ILE A 71 -4.83 3.97 -3.41
C ILE A 71 -5.97 4.99 -3.35
N SER A 72 -6.04 5.89 -4.34
CA SER A 72 -7.11 6.88 -4.45
C SER A 72 -7.58 7.05 -5.90
N ALA A 73 -8.84 7.42 -6.08
CA ALA A 73 -9.36 7.92 -7.35
C ALA A 73 -9.33 9.46 -7.45
N LEU A 74 -9.28 10.16 -6.31
CA LEU A 74 -9.56 11.60 -6.24
C LEU A 74 -8.36 12.43 -5.79
N LEU A 75 -7.51 11.86 -4.93
CA LEU A 75 -6.40 12.59 -4.34
C LEU A 75 -5.17 12.51 -5.24
N SER A 76 -4.59 13.67 -5.52
CA SER A 76 -3.28 13.72 -6.16
C SER A 76 -2.19 13.25 -5.20
N LYS A 77 -1.06 12.84 -5.77
CA LYS A 77 0.14 12.50 -4.99
C LYS A 77 0.54 13.63 -4.01
N SER A 78 0.45 14.90 -4.44
CA SER A 78 0.76 16.05 -3.60
C SER A 78 -0.22 16.22 -2.42
N MET A 79 -1.50 15.97 -2.63
CA MET A 79 -2.50 15.99 -1.55
C MET A 79 -2.22 14.88 -0.54
N ILE A 80 -1.92 13.68 -1.01
CA ILE A 80 -1.56 12.55 -0.14
C ILE A 80 -0.29 12.87 0.64
N SER A 81 0.76 13.38 0.00
CA SER A 81 2.00 13.79 0.67
C SER A 81 1.74 14.79 1.81
N ASN A 82 0.85 15.76 1.61
CA ASN A 82 0.51 16.74 2.63
C ASN A 82 -0.22 16.14 3.84
N LEU A 83 -0.96 15.03 3.68
CA LEU A 83 -1.65 14.37 4.79
C LEU A 83 -0.69 13.76 5.81
N PHE A 84 0.51 13.36 5.38
CA PHE A 84 1.45 12.66 6.24
C PHE A 84 2.47 13.58 6.94
N GLU A 85 2.62 14.83 6.49
CA GLU A 85 3.51 15.84 7.10
C GLU A 85 4.97 15.37 7.30
N TYR A 86 5.41 14.31 6.60
CA TYR A 86 6.68 13.59 6.85
C TYR A 86 7.39 13.16 5.57
N ASP A 87 8.67 12.78 5.75
CA ASP A 87 9.61 12.33 4.74
C ASP A 87 9.03 11.24 3.82
N HIS A 88 9.10 11.49 2.52
CA HIS A 88 8.27 10.88 1.50
C HIS A 88 8.76 9.49 1.04
N ALA A 89 9.89 9.01 1.58
CA ALA A 89 10.54 7.80 1.09
C ALA A 89 9.68 6.53 1.24
N LYS A 90 8.83 6.47 2.28
CA LYS A 90 8.02 5.28 2.60
C LYS A 90 6.54 5.40 2.20
N ILE A 91 6.19 6.34 1.32
CA ILE A 91 4.81 6.53 0.86
C ILE A 91 4.73 6.52 -0.67
N GLY A 92 4.10 5.47 -1.19
CA GLY A 92 3.68 5.34 -2.58
C GLY A 92 2.24 5.76 -2.80
N THR A 93 1.88 6.05 -4.05
CA THR A 93 0.49 6.38 -4.43
C THR A 93 0.12 5.67 -5.71
N LEU A 94 -1.07 5.07 -5.76
CA LEU A 94 -1.61 4.42 -6.94
C LEU A 94 -3.01 4.93 -7.26
N ASN A 95 -3.34 5.00 -8.54
CA ASN A 95 -4.71 5.26 -8.97
C ASN A 95 -5.53 3.98 -8.88
N LYS A 96 -6.79 4.06 -8.43
CA LYS A 96 -7.71 2.91 -8.40
C LYS A 96 -7.87 2.18 -9.73
N ASN A 97 -7.81 2.91 -10.84
CA ASN A 97 -8.00 2.38 -12.18
C ASN A 97 -6.72 1.81 -12.81
N ILE A 98 -5.61 1.78 -12.07
CA ILE A 98 -4.32 1.31 -12.58
C ILE A 98 -4.41 -0.13 -13.14
N PRO A 99 -3.94 -0.40 -14.36
CA PRO A 99 -3.82 -1.75 -14.88
C PRO A 99 -2.57 -2.45 -14.30
N TYR A 100 -2.54 -3.78 -14.38
CA TYR A 100 -1.46 -4.57 -13.76
C TYR A 100 -0.04 -4.21 -14.25
N PRO A 101 0.22 -3.97 -15.55
CA PRO A 101 1.56 -3.57 -16.00
C PRO A 101 2.05 -2.26 -15.37
N GLU A 102 1.18 -1.25 -15.31
CA GLU A 102 1.50 0.04 -14.67
C GLU A 102 1.68 -0.11 -13.16
N PHE A 103 0.91 -1.00 -12.52
CA PHE A 103 1.10 -1.35 -11.12
C PHE A 103 2.52 -1.87 -10.87
N LEU A 104 3.04 -2.79 -11.70
CA LEU A 104 4.40 -3.31 -11.54
C LEU A 104 5.45 -2.21 -11.69
N GLU A 105 5.29 -1.32 -12.67
CA GLU A 105 6.21 -0.20 -12.87
C GLU A 105 6.24 0.75 -11.67
N GLU A 106 5.08 1.12 -11.13
CA GLU A 106 5.00 1.99 -9.96
C GLU A 106 5.54 1.33 -8.70
N ILE A 107 5.25 0.04 -8.50
CA ILE A 107 5.80 -0.74 -7.38
C ILE A 107 7.32 -0.81 -7.46
N SER A 108 7.89 -1.13 -8.63
CA SER A 108 9.35 -1.14 -8.81
C SER A 108 9.95 0.21 -8.43
N LYS A 109 9.39 1.32 -8.94
CA LYS A 109 9.86 2.67 -8.62
C LYS A 109 9.79 3.01 -7.13
N ILE A 110 8.82 2.45 -6.40
CA ILE A 110 8.68 2.70 -4.96
C ILE A 110 9.70 1.86 -4.19
N VAL A 111 9.84 0.58 -4.54
CA VAL A 111 10.78 -0.34 -3.88
C VAL A 111 12.24 0.04 -4.15
N ASP A 112 12.59 0.45 -5.37
CA ASP A 112 13.95 0.85 -5.74
C ASP A 112 14.42 2.16 -5.07
N LYS A 113 13.50 2.90 -4.43
CA LYS A 113 13.78 4.16 -3.71
C LYS A 113 13.90 3.98 -2.20
N LEU A 114 13.59 2.79 -1.67
CA LEU A 114 13.79 2.40 -0.28
C LEU A 114 15.25 2.02 -0.04
#